data_AF-A0A139K399-F1
#
_entry.id   AF-A0A139K399-F1
#
_cell.length_a   1.000
_cell.length_b   1.000
_cell.length_c   1.000
_cell.angle_alpha   90.00
_cell.angle_beta   90.00
_cell.angle_gamma   90.00
#
_symmetry.space_group_name_H-M   'P 1'
#
loop_
_entity.id
_entity.type
_entity.pdbx_description
1 polymer ?
#
loop_
_entity_poly.entity_id
_entity_poly.type
_entity_poly.pdbx_seq_one_letter_code
_entity_poly.pdbx_strand_id
1 'polypeptide(L)'
;MYVEDLKVKNMTASVKGIVENPGKNVKQKSGLNRAILRTGFYSLRQAIEWQLLKMGGVVIPVDPRGTSITCPHCQTRDKRNRPTQAIFKCVNESC
;
A
#
# COMPACT_ATOMS: atom_id res chain seq x y z
N MET A 1 14.67 3.69 4.55
CA MET A 1 13.63 2.65 4.39
C MET A 1 12.62 3.10 3.36
N TYR A 2 12.17 2.24 2.44
CA TYR A 2 11.13 2.58 1.46
C TYR A 2 9.76 2.13 1.96
N VAL A 3 8.73 2.92 1.68
CA VAL A 3 7.34 2.62 2.03
C VAL A 3 6.40 3.09 0.94
N GLU A 4 5.30 2.38 0.77
CA GLU A 4 4.23 2.83 -0.10
C GLU A 4 3.54 4.08 0.47
N ASP A 5 3.37 5.11 -0.36
CA ASP A 5 2.62 6.33 -0.03
C ASP A 5 1.11 6.09 -0.14
N LEU A 6 0.63 5.15 0.68
CA LEU A 6 -0.78 4.82 0.76
C LEU A 6 -1.55 6.03 1.31
N LYS A 7 -2.54 6.50 0.54
CA LYS A 7 -3.45 7.56 0.97
C LYS A 7 -4.51 7.00 1.91
N VAL A 8 -4.10 6.62 3.13
CA VAL A 8 -4.94 5.95 4.15
C VAL A 8 -6.27 6.68 4.37
N LYS A 9 -6.25 8.02 4.45
CA LYS A 9 -7.46 8.85 4.58
C LYS A 9 -8.50 8.56 3.48
N ASN A 10 -8.04 8.43 2.23
CA ASN A 10 -8.90 8.13 1.09
C ASN A 10 -9.30 6.66 1.10
N MET A 11 -8.42 5.77 1.54
CA MET A 11 -8.70 4.34 1.67
C MET A 11 -9.74 4.03 2.76
N THR A 12 -9.90 4.87 3.77
CA THR A 12 -10.92 4.71 4.83
C THR A 12 -12.17 5.55 4.61
N ALA A 13 -12.25 6.31 3.52
CA ALA A 13 -13.44 7.08 3.19
C ALA A 13 -14.65 6.16 3.00
N SER A 14 -15.83 6.63 3.43
CA SER A 14 -17.09 5.92 3.19
C SER A 14 -17.42 5.89 1.69
N VAL A 15 -18.15 4.85 1.29
CA VAL A 15 -18.77 4.82 -0.05
C VAL A 15 -19.75 6.00 -0.19
N LYS A 16 -19.89 6.51 -1.41
CA LYS A 16 -20.93 7.48 -1.76
C LYS A 16 -22.31 6.84 -1.59
N GLY A 17 -23.29 7.65 -1.19
CA GLY A 17 -24.66 7.23 -0.95
C GLY A 17 -25.15 7.73 0.41
N ILE A 18 -26.45 7.57 0.64
CA ILE A 18 -27.10 7.89 1.90
C ILE A 18 -27.72 6.62 2.49
N VAL A 19 -28.24 6.69 3.72
CA VAL A 19 -28.83 5.52 4.39
C VAL A 19 -30.00 4.94 3.60
N GLU A 20 -30.86 5.80 3.04
CA GLU A 20 -32.07 5.42 2.31
C GLU A 20 -31.77 4.80 0.93
N ASN A 21 -30.70 5.25 0.28
CA ASN A 21 -30.25 4.74 -1.02
C ASN A 21 -28.73 4.53 -0.97
N PRO A 22 -28.29 3.39 -0.40
CA PRO A 22 -26.87 3.11 -0.22
C PRO A 22 -26.17 2.87 -1.56
N GLY A 23 -24.88 3.22 -1.61
CA GLY A 23 -24.03 2.91 -2.75
C GLY A 23 -23.78 1.42 -2.95
N LYS A 24 -23.03 1.07 -4.00
CA LYS A 24 -22.62 -0.33 -4.25
C LYS A 24 -21.48 -0.74 -3.32
N ASN A 25 -21.40 -2.03 -2.99
CA ASN A 25 -20.32 -2.66 -2.21
C ASN A 25 -20.10 -2.08 -0.79
N VAL A 26 -21.14 -1.52 -0.15
CA VAL A 26 -21.04 -0.90 1.19
C VAL A 26 -20.44 -1.87 2.23
N LYS A 27 -20.95 -3.11 2.28
CA LYS A 27 -20.50 -4.14 3.24
C LYS A 27 -19.03 -4.53 3.05
N GLN A 28 -18.58 -4.64 1.80
CA GLN A 28 -17.18 -4.93 1.50
C GLN A 28 -16.28 -3.77 1.93
N LYS A 29 -16.67 -2.53 1.60
CA LYS A 29 -15.91 -1.33 1.97
C LYS A 29 -15.86 -1.14 3.49
N SER A 30 -16.96 -1.35 4.20
CA SER A 30 -16.99 -1.22 5.66
C SER A 30 -16.09 -2.25 6.34
N GLY A 31 -16.07 -3.49 5.84
CA GLY A 31 -15.13 -4.53 6.28
C GLY A 31 -13.67 -4.11 6.08
N LEU A 32 -13.32 -3.62 4.89
CA LEU A 32 -11.98 -3.11 4.59
C LEU A 32 -11.59 -1.93 5.48
N ASN A 33 -12.47 -0.94 5.63
CA ASN A 33 -12.23 0.22 6.49
C ASN A 33 -11.97 -0.22 7.94
N ARG A 34 -12.76 -1.16 8.46
CA ARG A 34 -12.56 -1.71 9.81
C ARG A 34 -11.20 -2.39 9.95
N ALA A 35 -10.78 -3.16 8.96
CA ALA A 35 -9.46 -3.81 8.97
C ALA A 35 -8.32 -2.78 8.97
N ILE A 36 -8.37 -1.77 8.11
CA ILE A 36 -7.36 -0.70 8.03
C ILE A 36 -7.28 0.08 9.35
N LEU A 37 -8.43 0.48 9.89
CA LEU A 37 -8.51 1.26 11.13
C LEU A 37 -8.05 0.43 12.34
N ARG A 38 -8.42 -0.86 12.40
CA ARG A 38 -7.99 -1.77 13.48
C ARG A 38 -6.48 -1.96 13.48
N THR A 39 -5.86 -2.11 12.31
CA THR A 39 -4.40 -2.27 12.20
C THR A 39 -3.65 -0.95 12.42
N GLY A 40 -4.31 0.19 12.20
CA GLY A 40 -3.73 1.50 12.50
C GLY A 40 -2.59 1.89 11.55
N PHE A 41 -2.78 1.71 10.24
CA PHE A 41 -1.73 1.93 9.23
C PHE A 41 -1.02 3.28 9.34
N TYR A 42 -1.78 4.36 9.61
CA TYR A 42 -1.22 5.69 9.80
C TYR A 42 -0.32 5.76 11.04
N SER A 43 -0.79 5.28 12.19
CA SER A 43 0.00 5.25 13.43
C SER A 43 1.24 4.37 13.31
N LEU A 44 1.15 3.25 12.61
CA LEU A 44 2.31 2.38 12.32
C LEU A 44 3.37 3.14 11.50
N ARG A 45 2.95 3.85 10.44
CA ARG A 45 3.84 4.68 9.63
C ARG A 45 4.56 5.71 10.49
N GLN A 46 3.83 6.44 11.33
CA GLN A 46 4.39 7.46 12.24
C GLN A 46 5.41 6.85 13.22
N ALA A 47 5.10 5.68 13.81
CA ALA A 47 6.00 4.99 14.73
C ALA A 47 7.33 4.62 14.05
N ILE A 48 7.28 4.15 12.80
CA ILE A 48 8.48 3.82 12.03
C ILE A 48 9.28 5.07 11.67
N GLU A 49 8.64 6.15 11.23
CA GLU A 49 9.33 7.43 10.96
C GLU A 49 10.07 7.94 12.18
N TRP A 50 9.37 7.96 13.32
CA TRP A 50 9.94 8.42 14.56
C TRP A 50 11.15 7.59 15.00
N GLN A 51 11.06 6.26 14.90
CA GLN A 51 12.16 5.39 15.26
C GLN A 51 13.37 5.55 14.32
N LEU A 52 13.13 5.68 13.01
CA LEU A 52 14.20 5.89 12.05
C LEU A 52 14.86 7.24 12.22
N LEU A 53 14.08 8.32 12.45
CA LEU A 53 14.62 9.64 12.73
C LEU A 53 15.60 9.62 13.91
N LYS A 54 15.24 8.91 15.00
CA LYS A 54 16.11 8.74 16.17
C LYS A 54 17.43 8.04 15.86
N MET A 55 17.42 7.11 14.91
CA MET A 55 18.59 6.34 14.50
C MET A 55 19.37 7.02 13.37
N GLY A 56 19.02 8.25 12.98
CA GLY A 56 19.61 8.95 11.83
C GLY A 56 19.18 8.37 10.47
N GLY A 57 18.17 7.51 10.45
CA GLY A 57 17.58 6.96 9.24
C GLY A 57 16.47 7.84 8.66
N VAL A 58 16.11 7.57 7.42
CA VAL A 58 15.02 8.26 6.71
C VAL A 58 13.99 7.27 6.18
N VAL A 59 12.75 7.75 6.01
CA VAL A 59 11.74 7.03 5.26
C VAL A 59 11.43 7.73 3.96
N ILE A 60 11.46 6.96 2.87
CA ILE A 60 11.24 7.44 1.50
C ILE A 60 9.89 6.88 1.02
N PRO A 61 8.85 7.72 0.93
CA PRO A 61 7.57 7.33 0.34
C PRO A 61 7.71 7.11 -1.18
N VAL A 62 7.10 6.05 -1.71
CA VAL A 62 7.06 5.73 -3.15
C VAL A 62 5.63 5.56 -3.64
N ASP A 63 5.38 5.79 -4.93
CA ASP A 63 4.06 5.55 -5.53
C ASP A 63 3.68 4.06 -5.33
N PRO A 64 2.56 3.73 -4.67
CA PRO A 64 2.13 2.34 -4.47
C PRO A 64 1.77 1.61 -5.77
N ARG A 65 1.59 2.31 -6.90
CA ARG A 65 1.08 1.71 -8.12
C ARG A 65 2.10 0.80 -8.80
N GLY A 66 1.87 -0.50 -8.67
CA GLY A 66 2.64 -1.51 -9.40
C GLY A 66 4.05 -1.70 -8.86
N THR A 67 4.31 -1.28 -7.62
CA THR A 67 5.52 -1.60 -6.84
C THR A 67 5.77 -3.11 -6.80
N SER A 68 4.70 -3.89 -6.63
CA SER A 68 4.76 -5.36 -6.54
C SER A 68 5.20 -6.07 -7.81
N ILE A 69 5.17 -5.39 -8.96
CA ILE A 69 5.50 -5.90 -10.29
C ILE A 69 6.61 -5.08 -10.96
N THR A 70 7.24 -4.16 -10.24
CA THR A 70 8.36 -3.34 -10.73
C THR A 70 9.65 -3.83 -10.07
N CYS A 71 10.68 -4.11 -10.87
CA CYS A 71 11.98 -4.49 -10.33
C CYS A 71 12.64 -3.30 -9.61
N PRO A 72 13.09 -3.45 -8.35
CA PRO A 72 13.76 -2.35 -7.65
C PRO A 72 15.17 -2.05 -8.20
N HIS A 73 15.79 -2.99 -8.93
CA HIS A 73 17.12 -2.83 -9.52
C HIS A 73 17.05 -2.16 -10.90
N CYS A 74 16.39 -2.81 -11.87
CA CYS A 74 16.35 -2.35 -13.27
C CYS A 74 15.08 -1.58 -13.66
N GLN A 75 14.12 -1.43 -12.75
CA GLN A 75 12.84 -0.74 -12.97
C GLN A 75 11.92 -1.34 -14.04
N THR A 76 12.24 -2.51 -14.60
CA THR A 76 11.33 -3.23 -15.50
C THR A 76 10.02 -3.55 -14.77
N ARG A 77 8.89 -3.07 -15.32
CA ARG A 77 7.54 -3.27 -14.78
C ARG A 77 6.78 -4.29 -15.62
N ASP A 78 6.59 -5.49 -15.09
CA ASP A 78 5.90 -6.58 -15.76
C ASP A 78 5.16 -7.46 -14.74
N LYS A 79 3.91 -7.85 -15.02
CA LYS A 79 3.13 -8.73 -14.13
C LYS A 79 3.84 -10.07 -13.86
N ARG A 80 4.59 -10.57 -14.85
CA ARG A 80 5.39 -11.79 -14.75
C ARG A 80 6.54 -11.65 -13.74
N ASN A 81 6.88 -10.42 -13.32
CA ASN A 81 7.84 -10.21 -12.23
C ASN A 81 7.35 -10.81 -10.89
N ARG A 82 6.04 -10.98 -10.72
CA ARG A 82 5.42 -11.56 -9.54
C ARG A 82 4.49 -12.71 -9.96
N PRO A 83 5.05 -13.89 -10.30
CA PRO A 83 4.27 -15.02 -10.80
C PRO A 83 3.31 -15.58 -9.72
N THR A 84 3.67 -15.45 -8.45
CA THR A 84 2.82 -15.82 -7.31
C THR A 84 2.84 -14.73 -6.25
N GLN A 85 1.96 -14.81 -5.24
CA GLN A 85 1.95 -13.85 -4.14
C GLN A 85 3.26 -13.86 -3.33
N ALA A 86 3.94 -15.01 -3.23
CA ALA A 86 5.14 -15.16 -2.42
C ALA A 86 6.44 -14.92 -3.20
N ILE A 87 6.45 -15.10 -4.53
CA ILE A 87 7.66 -15.09 -5.34
C ILE A 87 7.73 -13.81 -6.18
N PHE A 88 8.89 -13.16 -6.14
CA PHE A 88 9.27 -12.09 -7.06
C PHE A 88 10.52 -12.52 -7.83
N LYS A 89 10.48 -12.41 -9.16
CA LYS A 89 11.61 -12.69 -10.07
C LYS A 89 11.56 -11.73 -11.24
N CYS A 90 12.56 -10.86 -11.38
CA CYS A 90 12.61 -9.95 -12.52
C CYS A 90 12.68 -10.75 -13.84
N VAL A 91 11.88 -10.35 -14.83
CA VAL A 91 11.89 -10.97 -16.17
C VAL A 91 12.98 -10.41 -17.09
N ASN A 92 13.63 -9.31 -16.70
CA ASN A 92 14.75 -8.78 -17.45
C ASN A 92 15.98 -9.67 -17.21
N GLU A 93 16.45 -10.33 -18.26
CA GLU A 93 17.58 -11.26 -18.22
C GLU A 93 18.92 -10.59 -17.89
N SER A 94 19.01 -9.27 -18.09
CA SER A 94 20.19 -8.45 -17.80
C SER A 94 20.15 -7.76 -16.43
N CYS A 95 19.11 -8.03 -15.64
CA CYS A 95 18.89 -7.40 -14.33
C CYS A 95 19.71 -8.04 -13.21
#